data_AF-A0A6P2A7L5-F1
#
_entry.id   AF-A0A6P2A7L5-F1
#
_cell.length_a   1.000
_cell.length_b   1.000
_cell.length_c   1.000
_cell.angle_alpha   90.00
_cell.angle_beta   90.00
_cell.angle_gamma   90.00
#
_symmetry.space_group_name_H-M   'P 1'
#
loop_
_entity.id
_entity.type
_entity.pdbx_description
1 polymer ?
#
loop_
_entity_poly.entity_id
_entity_poly.type
_entity_poly.pdbx_seq_one_letter_code
_entity_poly.pdbx_strand_id
1 'polypeptide(L)'
;MSQESKDIEKEIEKLEEVYDTGHEIGEQNINPLGLDLHNPVFVVSALLILLFVIGALVFPDAASNGMTAAREWIGESFHWLFLSAGNIFVLFCLLLILLPVGKIRIGGEDAKPDFSVISWFSMLFAAGMGIGLMFWSVAEPVGYFTEWFGTPLDIAGGTEESRQAALGATMYHWGLHPWAIYAVVGLSLAFFTYNKGLPLTIRSAFYPLLGDRIWGPFGHVIDTLAVLATMFGLATSLGFGAQQAASGLEFLFGIDGGLQTQVAIIIVVTIVALLSVMRGIHGGVRVLSNINLAFAALLLLFVLIAGGIVAFLNNAATTITGYVQYMLPLSNPVGREDETFYHGWTIFFWAWWISWSPFVG
;
A
#
# COMPACT_ATOMS: atom_id res chain seq x y z
N MET A 1 21.15 41.64 -4.38
CA MET A 1 19.95 41.20 -3.61
C MET A 1 19.38 42.38 -2.86
N SER A 2 18.05 42.56 -2.92
CA SER A 2 17.34 43.58 -2.11
C SER A 2 17.42 43.24 -0.62
N GLN A 3 17.14 44.21 0.25
CA GLN A 3 17.08 43.99 1.70
C GLN A 3 16.05 42.90 2.05
N GLU A 4 14.89 42.95 1.40
CA GLU A 4 13.81 41.95 1.49
C GLU A 4 14.29 40.53 1.15
N SER A 5 15.12 40.37 0.11
CA SER A 5 15.68 39.06 -0.25
C SER A 5 16.62 38.50 0.81
N LYS A 6 17.39 39.36 1.51
CA LYS A 6 18.26 38.92 2.62
C LYS A 6 17.47 38.58 3.87
N ASP A 7 16.37 39.28 4.11
CA ASP A 7 15.49 39.02 5.25
C ASP A 7 14.76 37.69 5.07
N ILE A 8 14.31 37.37 3.86
CA ILE A 8 13.74 36.06 3.50
C ILE A 8 14.77 34.95 3.66
N GLU A 9 15.99 35.13 3.19
CA GLU A 9 17.05 34.12 3.28
C GLU A 9 17.41 33.79 4.73
N LYS A 10 17.47 34.79 5.61
CA LYS A 10 17.62 34.59 7.05
C LYS A 10 16.44 33.87 7.70
N GLU A 11 15.23 34.11 7.21
CA GLU A 11 14.04 33.42 7.70
C GLU A 11 14.06 31.94 7.28
N ILE A 12 14.49 31.64 6.06
CA ILE A 12 14.73 30.27 5.58
C ILE A 12 15.79 29.59 6.43
N GLU A 13 16.94 30.24 6.66
CA GLU A 13 18.04 29.68 7.46
C GLU A 13 17.57 29.33 8.88
N LYS A 14 16.83 30.23 9.53
CA LYS A 14 16.21 29.94 10.84
C LYS A 14 15.23 28.77 10.80
N LEU A 15 14.47 28.61 9.72
CA LEU A 15 13.54 27.49 9.56
C LEU A 15 14.28 26.17 9.27
N GLU A 16 15.47 26.23 8.69
CA GLU A 16 16.34 25.07 8.46
C GLU A 16 17.11 24.65 9.71
N GLU A 17 17.58 25.59 10.52
CA GLU A 17 18.21 25.34 11.83
C GLU A 17 17.30 24.51 12.76
N VAL A 18 15.98 24.63 12.63
CA VAL A 18 15.02 23.80 13.40
C VAL A 18 15.20 22.30 13.13
N TYR A 19 15.73 21.91 11.97
CA TYR A 19 15.98 20.53 11.58
C TYR A 19 17.44 20.10 11.79
N ASP A 20 18.30 20.99 12.27
CA ASP A 20 19.67 20.64 12.69
C ASP A 20 19.62 19.99 14.08
N THR A 21 19.50 18.67 14.08
CA THR A 21 19.38 17.88 15.31
C THR A 21 20.76 17.52 15.84
N GLY A 22 20.94 17.50 17.16
CA GLY A 22 22.15 16.98 17.81
C GLY A 22 22.32 15.45 17.72
N HIS A 23 21.56 14.78 16.85
CA HIS A 23 21.50 13.33 16.68
C HIS A 23 22.10 12.92 15.33
N GLU A 24 22.81 11.80 15.32
CA GLU A 24 23.40 11.24 14.09
C GLU A 24 22.57 10.08 13.53
N ILE A 25 22.45 10.01 12.21
CA ILE A 25 21.73 8.90 11.56
C ILE A 25 22.44 7.58 11.88
N GLY A 26 21.71 6.67 12.52
CA GLY A 26 22.25 5.37 12.92
C GLY A 26 22.93 5.35 14.29
N GLU A 27 22.91 6.44 15.06
CA GLU A 27 23.51 6.51 16.42
C GLU A 27 23.00 5.41 17.37
N GLN A 28 21.76 4.96 17.16
CA GLN A 28 21.06 3.95 17.95
C GLN A 28 21.20 2.54 17.36
N ASN A 29 21.93 2.38 16.27
CA ASN A 29 22.07 1.08 15.64
C ASN A 29 23.04 0.19 16.42
N ILE A 30 22.72 -1.10 16.44
CA ILE A 30 23.58 -2.15 16.95
C ILE A 30 24.05 -3.01 15.78
N ASN A 31 25.26 -3.59 15.89
CA ASN A 31 25.89 -4.36 14.82
C ASN A 31 26.08 -5.86 15.15
N PRO A 32 25.04 -6.60 15.60
CA PRO A 32 25.19 -8.03 15.88
C PRO A 32 25.44 -8.78 14.57
N LEU A 33 26.47 -9.65 14.57
CA LEU A 33 26.83 -10.49 13.42
C LEU A 33 27.12 -9.70 12.12
N GLY A 34 27.49 -8.41 12.25
CA GLY A 34 27.76 -7.52 11.12
C GLY A 34 26.51 -6.97 10.42
N LEU A 35 25.33 -7.09 11.03
CA LEU A 35 24.07 -6.50 10.54
C LEU A 35 23.83 -5.17 11.24
N ASP A 36 23.62 -4.10 10.48
CA ASP A 36 23.28 -2.78 11.02
C ASP A 36 21.78 -2.72 11.36
N LEU A 37 21.45 -2.85 12.65
CA LEU A 37 20.07 -2.99 13.13
C LEU A 37 19.68 -1.81 14.01
N HIS A 38 18.56 -1.15 13.69
CA HIS A 38 18.06 -0.06 14.50
C HIS A 38 17.44 -0.56 15.82
N ASN A 39 18.07 -0.24 16.95
CA ASN A 39 17.62 -0.64 18.28
C ASN A 39 16.85 0.52 18.95
N PRO A 40 15.69 0.26 19.62
CA PRO A 40 15.09 -1.04 19.91
C PRO A 40 14.11 -1.56 18.85
N VAL A 41 13.82 -0.76 17.80
CA VAL A 41 12.72 -1.04 16.85
C VAL A 41 12.82 -2.43 16.22
N PHE A 42 14.00 -2.84 15.76
CA PHE A 42 14.19 -4.16 15.16
C PHE A 42 13.84 -5.29 16.15
N VAL A 43 14.40 -5.23 17.36
CA VAL A 43 14.25 -6.28 18.38
C VAL A 43 12.79 -6.35 18.85
N VAL A 44 12.19 -5.20 19.14
CA VAL A 44 10.79 -5.14 19.61
C VAL A 44 9.85 -5.64 18.51
N SER A 45 10.00 -5.18 17.27
CA SER A 45 9.16 -5.63 16.16
C SER A 45 9.30 -7.13 15.91
N ALA A 46 10.53 -7.66 15.88
CA ALA A 46 10.79 -9.08 15.69
C ALA A 46 10.16 -9.93 16.80
N LEU A 47 10.30 -9.52 18.06
CA LEU A 47 9.70 -10.21 19.20
C LEU A 47 8.17 -10.19 19.15
N LEU A 48 7.56 -9.06 18.81
CA LEU A 48 6.09 -8.95 18.68
C LEU A 48 5.56 -9.82 17.55
N ILE A 49 6.24 -9.84 16.40
CA ILE A 49 5.88 -10.69 15.26
C ILE A 49 6.00 -12.17 15.63
N LEU A 50 7.13 -12.58 16.24
CA LEU A 50 7.34 -13.96 16.65
C LEU A 50 6.31 -14.41 17.69
N LEU A 51 6.02 -13.57 18.69
CA LEU A 51 5.01 -13.85 19.70
C LEU A 51 3.62 -14.03 19.06
N PHE A 52 3.26 -13.14 18.13
CA PHE A 52 2.00 -13.24 17.40
C PHE A 52 1.91 -14.54 16.58
N VAL A 53 2.95 -14.86 15.79
CA VAL A 53 3.00 -16.06 14.95
C VAL A 53 2.95 -17.33 15.80
N ILE A 54 3.76 -17.41 16.86
CA ILE A 54 3.76 -18.56 17.77
C ILE A 54 2.40 -18.70 18.45
N GLY A 55 1.83 -17.61 18.94
CA GLY A 55 0.50 -17.61 19.56
C GLY A 55 -0.59 -18.12 18.60
N ALA A 56 -0.58 -17.65 17.35
CA ALA A 56 -1.53 -18.07 16.32
C ALA A 56 -1.37 -19.55 15.93
N LEU A 57 -0.14 -20.07 15.91
CA LEU A 57 0.13 -21.47 15.59
C LEU A 57 -0.19 -22.42 16.75
N VAL A 58 0.03 -22.00 18.00
CA VAL A 58 -0.26 -22.82 19.19
C VAL A 58 -1.76 -22.81 19.52
N PHE A 59 -2.46 -21.70 19.28
CA PHE A 59 -3.88 -21.54 19.60
C PHE A 59 -4.69 -21.03 18.39
N PRO A 60 -4.80 -21.82 17.30
CA PRO A 60 -5.38 -21.34 16.04
C PRO A 60 -6.83 -20.88 16.15
N ASP A 61 -7.68 -21.63 16.85
CA ASP A 61 -9.11 -21.27 17.00
C ASP A 61 -9.28 -19.98 17.80
N ALA A 62 -8.54 -19.84 18.90
CA ALA A 62 -8.59 -18.63 19.73
C ALA A 62 -8.04 -17.41 18.98
N ALA A 63 -6.96 -17.58 18.22
CA ALA A 63 -6.39 -16.53 17.39
C ALA A 63 -7.36 -16.12 16.27
N SER A 64 -7.98 -17.08 15.58
CA SER A 64 -8.97 -16.81 14.55
C SER A 64 -10.17 -16.05 15.11
N ASN A 65 -10.74 -16.51 16.22
CA ASN A 65 -11.87 -15.83 16.86
C ASN A 65 -11.50 -14.42 17.33
N GLY A 66 -10.32 -14.25 17.94
CA GLY A 66 -9.84 -12.95 18.42
C GLY A 66 -9.61 -11.96 17.27
N MET A 67 -9.01 -12.40 16.17
CA MET A 67 -8.79 -11.57 14.98
C MET A 67 -10.10 -11.20 14.29
N THR A 68 -11.05 -12.14 14.17
CA THR A 68 -12.37 -11.86 13.61
C THR A 68 -13.13 -10.85 14.45
N ALA A 69 -13.18 -11.04 15.77
CA ALA A 69 -13.83 -10.10 16.68
C ALA A 69 -13.17 -8.70 16.65
N ALA A 70 -11.83 -8.65 16.57
CA ALA A 70 -11.11 -7.37 16.44
C ALA A 70 -11.43 -6.69 15.09
N ARG A 71 -11.47 -7.45 13.98
CA ARG A 71 -11.85 -6.94 12.67
C ARG A 71 -13.26 -6.37 12.67
N GLU A 72 -14.22 -7.10 13.20
CA GLU A 72 -15.63 -6.68 13.29
C GLU A 72 -15.75 -5.41 14.14
N TRP A 73 -15.14 -5.38 15.32
CA TRP A 73 -15.14 -4.22 16.20
C TRP A 73 -14.52 -2.97 15.55
N ILE A 74 -13.38 -3.13 14.84
CA ILE A 74 -12.75 -2.04 14.09
C ILE A 74 -13.67 -1.57 12.96
N GLY A 75 -14.29 -2.51 12.24
CA GLY A 75 -15.26 -2.24 11.19
C GLY A 75 -16.40 -1.38 11.72
N GLU A 76 -17.07 -1.80 12.78
CA GLU A 76 -18.21 -1.10 13.37
C GLU A 76 -17.84 0.24 14.04
N SER A 77 -16.66 0.34 14.67
CA SER A 77 -16.31 1.52 15.47
C SER A 77 -15.55 2.59 14.69
N PHE A 78 -14.74 2.18 13.70
CA PHE A 78 -13.79 3.05 13.00
C PHE A 78 -13.98 3.09 11.48
N HIS A 79 -15.04 2.50 10.91
CA HIS A 79 -15.31 2.58 9.46
C HIS A 79 -15.22 4.02 8.93
N TRP A 80 -15.80 4.97 9.67
CA TRP A 80 -15.84 6.39 9.28
C TRP A 80 -14.45 7.00 9.22
N LEU A 81 -13.52 6.56 10.07
CA LEU A 81 -12.15 7.04 10.12
C LEU A 81 -11.39 6.59 8.87
N PHE A 82 -11.49 5.31 8.52
CA PHE A 82 -10.86 4.76 7.31
C PHE A 82 -11.36 5.46 6.05
N LEU A 83 -12.68 5.61 5.90
CA LEU A 83 -13.26 6.24 4.71
C LEU A 83 -12.91 7.74 4.65
N SER A 84 -13.05 8.45 5.77
CA SER A 84 -12.73 9.88 5.83
C SER A 84 -11.25 10.15 5.60
N ALA A 85 -10.36 9.31 6.13
CA ALA A 85 -8.93 9.42 5.88
C ALA A 85 -8.61 9.28 4.40
N GLY A 86 -9.14 8.25 3.73
CA GLY A 86 -8.98 8.07 2.28
C GLY A 86 -9.43 9.30 1.48
N ASN A 87 -10.61 9.84 1.81
CA ASN A 87 -11.12 11.06 1.18
C ASN A 87 -10.22 12.28 1.42
N ILE A 88 -9.78 12.48 2.66
CA ILE A 88 -8.90 13.59 3.04
C ILE A 88 -7.58 13.49 2.29
N PHE A 89 -6.99 12.29 2.14
CA PHE A 89 -5.75 12.11 1.41
C PHE A 89 -5.90 12.44 -0.08
N VAL A 90 -6.99 12.00 -0.72
CA VAL A 90 -7.27 12.37 -2.13
C VAL A 90 -7.40 13.89 -2.27
N LEU A 91 -8.21 14.53 -1.42
CA LEU A 91 -8.40 15.98 -1.46
C LEU A 91 -7.09 16.72 -1.18
N PHE A 92 -6.29 16.25 -0.23
CA PHE A 92 -4.98 16.82 0.09
C PHE A 92 -4.01 16.74 -1.10
N CYS A 93 -3.90 15.58 -1.76
CA CYS A 93 -3.08 15.44 -2.95
C CYS A 93 -3.55 16.36 -4.09
N LEU A 94 -4.86 16.48 -4.32
CA LEU A 94 -5.42 17.40 -5.32
C LEU A 94 -5.13 18.87 -4.96
N LEU A 95 -5.22 19.23 -3.68
CA LEU A 95 -4.87 20.58 -3.22
C LEU A 95 -3.39 20.87 -3.45
N LEU A 96 -2.48 19.93 -3.17
CA LEU A 96 -1.04 20.12 -3.41
C LEU A 96 -0.72 20.39 -4.89
N ILE A 97 -1.46 19.78 -5.82
CA ILE A 97 -1.30 20.04 -7.26
C ILE A 97 -1.63 21.51 -7.61
N LEU A 98 -2.61 22.11 -6.93
CA LEU A 98 -3.10 23.46 -7.21
C LEU A 98 -2.37 24.54 -6.40
N LEU A 99 -1.88 24.21 -5.20
CA LEU A 99 -1.27 25.15 -4.28
C LEU A 99 0.19 25.47 -4.66
N PRO A 100 0.70 26.67 -4.31
CA PRO A 100 2.10 27.05 -4.57
C PRO A 100 3.13 26.08 -3.99
N VAL A 101 2.81 25.42 -2.88
CA VAL A 101 3.68 24.43 -2.22
C VAL A 101 3.97 23.21 -3.10
N GLY A 102 3.12 22.90 -4.08
CA GLY A 102 3.38 21.83 -5.06
C GLY A 102 4.55 22.13 -6.00
N LYS A 103 5.09 23.36 -6.01
CA LYS A 103 6.28 23.74 -6.78
C LYS A 103 7.60 23.43 -6.05
N ILE A 104 7.54 23.07 -4.76
CA ILE A 104 8.72 22.74 -3.99
C ILE A 104 9.35 21.48 -4.57
N ARG A 105 10.64 21.55 -4.89
CA ARG A 105 11.39 20.41 -5.40
C ARG A 105 11.88 19.55 -4.25
N ILE A 106 11.71 18.24 -4.40
CA ILE A 106 12.25 17.26 -3.47
C ILE A 106 13.76 17.15 -3.70
N GLY A 107 14.56 17.35 -2.65
CA GLY A 107 16.03 17.40 -2.72
C GLY A 107 16.65 18.81 -2.83
N GLY A 108 15.84 19.87 -2.72
CA GLY A 108 16.31 21.27 -2.75
C GLY A 108 16.03 21.99 -4.07
N GLU A 109 16.27 23.31 -4.10
CA GLU A 109 15.89 24.19 -5.22
C GLU A 109 16.53 23.81 -6.56
N ASP A 110 17.78 23.33 -6.51
CA ASP A 110 18.56 22.95 -7.68
C ASP A 110 18.46 21.45 -8.04
N ALA A 111 17.66 20.68 -7.30
CA ALA A 111 17.49 19.25 -7.54
C ALA A 111 16.96 18.99 -8.96
N LYS A 112 17.53 17.95 -9.59
CA LYS A 112 17.11 17.43 -10.88
C LYS A 112 16.69 15.96 -10.72
N PRO A 113 15.70 15.48 -11.49
CA PRO A 113 15.31 14.07 -11.43
C PRO A 113 16.47 13.15 -11.83
N ASP A 114 16.74 12.12 -11.03
CA ASP A 114 17.72 11.08 -11.35
C ASP A 114 17.27 10.19 -12.52
N PHE A 115 15.96 10.10 -12.73
CA PHE A 115 15.35 9.26 -13.75
C PHE A 115 14.52 10.09 -14.73
N SER A 116 14.46 9.65 -15.99
CA SER A 116 13.50 10.21 -16.94
C SER A 116 12.07 9.92 -16.51
N VAL A 117 11.12 10.77 -16.93
CA VAL A 117 9.70 10.61 -16.60
C VAL A 117 9.16 9.22 -16.96
N ILE A 118 9.53 8.70 -18.14
CA ILE A 118 9.10 7.36 -18.59
C ILE A 118 9.68 6.26 -17.70
N SER A 119 10.96 6.36 -17.33
CA SER A 119 11.61 5.39 -16.44
C SER A 119 10.96 5.42 -15.06
N TRP A 120 10.66 6.61 -14.53
CA TRP A 120 10.01 6.80 -13.24
C TRP A 120 8.59 6.21 -13.22
N PHE A 121 7.76 6.50 -14.22
CA PHE A 121 6.44 5.87 -14.35
C PHE A 121 6.53 4.34 -14.46
N SER A 122 7.50 3.82 -15.23
CA SER A 122 7.70 2.38 -15.36
C SER A 122 8.06 1.72 -14.03
N MET A 123 8.88 2.38 -13.19
CA MET A 123 9.21 1.90 -11.84
C MET A 123 7.99 1.90 -10.92
N LEU A 124 7.12 2.91 -11.00
CA LEU A 124 5.87 2.94 -10.22
C LEU A 124 4.94 1.78 -10.59
N PHE A 125 4.80 1.48 -11.89
CA PHE A 125 4.05 0.30 -12.33
C PHE A 125 4.67 -1.00 -11.81
N ALA A 126 5.99 -1.13 -11.85
CA ALA A 126 6.68 -2.31 -11.34
C ALA A 126 6.55 -2.48 -9.82
N ALA A 127 6.53 -1.36 -9.07
CA ALA A 127 6.38 -1.36 -7.61
C ALA A 127 4.93 -1.59 -7.16
N GLY A 128 3.94 -1.09 -7.90
CA GLY A 128 2.52 -1.18 -7.56
C GLY A 128 1.80 -2.43 -8.06
N MET A 129 2.35 -3.17 -9.03
CA MET A 129 1.74 -4.41 -9.53
C MET A 129 2.01 -5.58 -8.58
N GLY A 130 1.14 -5.73 -7.59
CA GLY A 130 1.17 -6.84 -6.63
C GLY A 130 0.25 -8.01 -6.99
N ILE A 131 0.37 -9.07 -6.19
CA ILE A 131 -0.54 -10.23 -6.17
C ILE A 131 -2.00 -9.80 -6.03
N GLY A 132 -2.26 -8.69 -5.32
CA GLY A 132 -3.59 -8.15 -5.16
C GLY A 132 -4.31 -7.88 -6.48
N LEU A 133 -3.62 -7.35 -7.52
CA LEU A 133 -4.25 -7.16 -8.83
C LEU A 133 -4.61 -8.51 -9.46
N MET A 134 -3.70 -9.48 -9.40
CA MET A 134 -3.94 -10.81 -9.99
C MET A 134 -5.11 -11.55 -9.32
N PHE A 135 -5.29 -11.37 -8.02
CA PHE A 135 -6.36 -12.00 -7.25
C PHE A 135 -7.68 -11.25 -7.44
N TRP A 136 -7.69 -9.95 -7.14
CA TRP A 136 -8.92 -9.16 -7.03
C TRP A 136 -9.42 -8.60 -8.37
N SER A 137 -8.58 -8.41 -9.39
CA SER A 137 -9.03 -7.85 -10.69
C SER A 137 -10.17 -8.62 -11.35
N VAL A 138 -10.31 -9.91 -11.03
CA VAL A 138 -11.43 -10.75 -11.47
C VAL A 138 -12.41 -10.98 -10.32
N ALA A 139 -11.94 -11.40 -9.15
CA ALA A 139 -12.80 -11.81 -8.04
C ALA A 139 -13.67 -10.66 -7.51
N GLU A 140 -13.13 -9.44 -7.45
CA GLU A 140 -13.81 -8.27 -6.90
C GLU A 140 -14.99 -7.80 -7.76
N PRO A 141 -14.81 -7.43 -9.06
CA PRO A 141 -15.94 -6.98 -9.88
C PRO A 141 -16.98 -8.10 -10.09
N VAL A 142 -16.55 -9.37 -10.14
CA VAL A 142 -17.48 -10.50 -10.20
C VAL A 142 -18.24 -10.63 -8.88
N GLY A 143 -17.58 -10.50 -7.74
CA GLY A 143 -18.21 -10.54 -6.42
C GLY A 143 -19.29 -9.48 -6.26
N TYR A 144 -19.00 -8.25 -6.70
CA TYR A 144 -19.98 -7.14 -6.72
C TYR A 144 -21.15 -7.40 -7.65
N PHE A 145 -20.88 -7.92 -8.85
CA PHE A 145 -21.92 -8.18 -9.83
C PHE A 145 -22.83 -9.37 -9.46
N THR A 146 -22.27 -10.37 -8.76
CA THR A 146 -22.98 -11.61 -8.38
C THR A 146 -23.51 -11.60 -6.95
N GLU A 147 -23.36 -10.50 -6.23
CA GLU A 147 -23.79 -10.33 -4.83
C GLU A 147 -23.12 -11.31 -3.85
N TRP A 148 -21.93 -11.83 -4.17
CA TRP A 148 -21.27 -12.84 -3.35
C TRP A 148 -21.02 -12.35 -1.91
N PHE A 149 -20.77 -11.05 -1.72
CA PHE A 149 -20.54 -10.47 -0.41
C PHE A 149 -20.98 -9.00 -0.34
N GLY A 150 -22.24 -8.74 -0.68
CA GLY A 150 -22.80 -7.38 -0.76
C GLY A 150 -22.42 -6.66 -2.06
N THR A 151 -23.23 -5.66 -2.43
CA THR A 151 -23.07 -4.91 -3.67
C THR A 151 -22.81 -3.42 -3.39
N PRO A 152 -22.12 -2.71 -4.30
CA PRO A 152 -21.90 -1.28 -4.13
C PRO A 152 -23.23 -0.54 -4.09
N LEU A 153 -23.49 0.20 -3.01
CA LEU A 153 -24.69 1.01 -2.81
C LEU A 153 -26.00 0.20 -2.82
N ASP A 154 -25.95 -1.09 -2.45
CA ASP A 154 -27.09 -2.03 -2.46
C ASP A 154 -27.80 -2.14 -3.82
N ILE A 155 -27.07 -1.84 -4.91
CA ILE A 155 -27.56 -2.04 -6.28
C ILE A 155 -27.68 -3.54 -6.55
N ALA A 156 -28.87 -3.99 -6.96
CA ALA A 156 -29.12 -5.40 -7.26
C ALA A 156 -28.22 -5.93 -8.39
N GLY A 157 -27.51 -7.01 -8.10
CA GLY A 157 -26.58 -7.71 -8.97
C GLY A 157 -27.25 -8.34 -10.20
N GLY A 158 -26.43 -8.75 -11.16
CA GLY A 158 -26.89 -9.35 -12.42
C GLY A 158 -27.51 -8.35 -13.41
N THR A 159 -27.54 -7.05 -13.09
CA THR A 159 -28.13 -5.99 -13.92
C THR A 159 -27.05 -5.17 -14.64
N GLU A 160 -27.40 -4.47 -15.72
CA GLU A 160 -26.45 -3.56 -16.40
C GLU A 160 -25.98 -2.42 -15.50
N GLU A 161 -26.86 -1.91 -14.63
CA GLU A 161 -26.49 -0.92 -13.61
C GLU A 161 -25.45 -1.48 -12.64
N SER A 162 -25.66 -2.71 -12.14
CA SER A 162 -24.69 -3.39 -11.27
C SER A 162 -23.36 -3.67 -11.96
N ARG A 163 -23.35 -3.93 -13.28
CA ARG A 163 -22.11 -4.10 -14.05
C ARG A 163 -21.29 -2.81 -14.01
N GLN A 164 -21.94 -1.66 -14.22
CA GLN A 164 -21.27 -0.37 -14.17
C GLN A 164 -20.84 -0.01 -12.75
N ALA A 165 -21.68 -0.26 -11.74
CA ALA A 165 -21.35 -0.04 -10.34
C ALA A 165 -20.19 -0.92 -9.87
N ALA A 166 -20.17 -2.20 -10.23
CA ALA A 166 -19.11 -3.15 -9.90
C ALA A 166 -17.75 -2.71 -10.46
N LEU A 167 -17.70 -2.37 -11.75
CA LEU A 167 -16.46 -1.90 -12.38
C LEU A 167 -16.02 -0.54 -11.81
N GLY A 168 -16.97 0.37 -11.56
CA GLY A 168 -16.70 1.67 -10.93
C GLY A 168 -16.17 1.54 -9.49
N ALA A 169 -16.77 0.66 -8.69
CA ALA A 169 -16.35 0.37 -7.32
C ALA A 169 -14.98 -0.33 -7.27
N THR A 170 -14.69 -1.20 -8.23
CA THR A 170 -13.34 -1.77 -8.37
C THR A 170 -12.33 -0.66 -8.64
N MET A 171 -12.60 0.25 -9.58
CA MET A 171 -11.73 1.41 -9.80
C MET A 171 -11.66 2.33 -8.58
N TYR A 172 -12.70 2.40 -7.77
CA TYR A 172 -12.68 3.13 -6.50
C TYR A 172 -11.67 2.57 -5.50
N HIS A 173 -11.62 1.24 -5.32
CA HIS A 173 -10.66 0.62 -4.40
C HIS A 173 -9.22 0.56 -4.94
N TRP A 174 -9.01 0.66 -6.25
CA TRP A 174 -7.70 0.54 -6.91
C TRP A 174 -7.21 1.83 -7.59
N GLY A 175 -8.01 2.90 -7.56
CA GLY A 175 -7.79 4.17 -8.24
C GLY A 175 -7.21 5.25 -7.35
N LEU A 176 -7.82 6.44 -7.33
CA LEU A 176 -7.16 7.60 -6.70
C LEU A 176 -6.93 7.42 -5.20
N HIS A 177 -7.86 6.82 -4.47
CA HIS A 177 -7.79 6.66 -3.02
C HIS A 177 -6.56 5.89 -2.52
N PRO A 178 -6.25 4.64 -2.95
CA PRO A 178 -5.03 3.95 -2.50
C PRO A 178 -3.76 4.72 -2.88
N TRP A 179 -3.70 5.26 -4.10
CA TRP A 179 -2.53 5.99 -4.57
C TRP A 179 -2.33 7.32 -3.85
N ALA A 180 -3.41 7.96 -3.38
CA ALA A 180 -3.31 9.15 -2.53
C ALA A 180 -2.74 8.81 -1.15
N ILE A 181 -3.14 7.69 -0.55
CA ILE A 181 -2.55 7.20 0.71
C ILE A 181 -1.03 7.05 0.55
N TYR A 182 -0.59 6.37 -0.53
CA TYR A 182 0.83 6.18 -0.81
C TYR A 182 1.55 7.49 -1.11
N ALA A 183 0.93 8.37 -1.90
CA ALA A 183 1.52 9.67 -2.24
C ALA A 183 1.74 10.53 -1.00
N VAL A 184 0.83 10.53 -0.02
CA VAL A 184 1.00 11.28 1.23
C VAL A 184 2.20 10.76 2.01
N VAL A 185 2.31 9.44 2.19
CA VAL A 185 3.42 8.84 2.94
C VAL A 185 4.74 9.04 2.19
N GLY A 186 4.80 8.72 0.91
CA GLY A 186 6.01 8.87 0.11
C GLY A 186 6.47 10.31 -0.01
N LEU A 187 5.54 11.27 -0.18
CA LEU A 187 5.89 12.69 -0.17
C LEU A 187 6.45 13.12 1.19
N SER A 188 5.87 12.65 2.29
CA SER A 188 6.35 12.99 3.64
C SER A 188 7.77 12.47 3.87
N LEU A 189 8.02 11.19 3.57
CA LEU A 189 9.33 10.57 3.69
C LEU A 189 10.36 11.25 2.80
N ALA A 190 10.02 11.46 1.53
CA ALA A 190 10.91 12.08 0.56
C ALA A 190 11.25 13.53 0.96
N PHE A 191 10.26 14.32 1.40
CA PHE A 191 10.50 15.69 1.82
C PHE A 191 11.42 15.76 3.06
N PHE A 192 11.09 15.04 4.14
CA PHE A 192 11.90 15.13 5.36
C PHE A 192 13.30 14.53 5.19
N THR A 193 13.44 13.52 4.34
CA THR A 193 14.75 12.93 4.04
C THR A 193 15.58 13.85 3.15
N TYR A 194 15.05 14.20 1.98
CA TYR A 194 15.85 14.86 0.94
C TYR A 194 15.91 16.38 1.08
N ASN A 195 14.90 17.02 1.69
CA ASN A 195 14.92 18.47 1.92
C ASN A 195 15.35 18.83 3.33
N LYS A 196 15.15 17.96 4.32
CA LYS A 196 15.43 18.25 5.74
C LYS A 196 16.53 17.40 6.35
N GLY A 197 17.14 16.49 5.58
CA GLY A 197 18.28 15.70 6.03
C GLY A 197 17.96 14.71 7.16
N LEU A 198 16.68 14.45 7.43
CA LEU A 198 16.27 13.48 8.45
C LEU A 198 16.41 12.05 7.93
N PRO A 199 16.47 11.03 8.81
CA PRO A 199 16.50 9.64 8.40
C PRO A 199 15.29 9.24 7.52
N LEU A 200 15.48 8.35 6.55
CA LEU A 200 14.40 7.78 5.73
C LEU A 200 13.59 6.76 6.53
N THR A 201 12.77 7.25 7.46
CA THR A 201 11.86 6.45 8.28
C THR A 201 10.63 7.26 8.68
N ILE A 202 9.53 6.56 9.02
CA ILE A 202 8.21 7.16 9.23
C ILE A 202 8.23 8.20 10.36
N ARG A 203 9.00 7.98 11.44
CA ARG A 203 9.15 8.98 12.51
C ARG A 203 9.58 10.37 12.02
N SER A 204 10.33 10.46 10.92
CA SER A 204 10.83 11.75 10.40
C SER A 204 9.68 12.63 9.93
N ALA A 205 8.59 12.03 9.43
CA ALA A 205 7.37 12.74 9.08
C ALA A 205 6.69 13.42 10.29
N PHE A 206 7.01 12.99 11.51
CA PHE A 206 6.47 13.54 12.75
C PHE A 206 7.38 14.59 13.40
N TYR A 207 8.56 14.88 12.84
CA TYR A 207 9.46 15.89 13.38
C TYR A 207 8.80 17.27 13.58
N PRO A 208 7.97 17.80 12.66
CA PRO A 208 7.31 19.10 12.88
C PRO A 208 6.36 19.14 14.09
N LEU A 209 5.89 17.98 14.55
CA LEU A 209 4.97 17.85 15.68
C LEU A 209 5.70 17.49 16.98
N LEU A 210 6.74 16.66 16.88
CA LEU A 210 7.40 16.04 18.04
C LEU A 210 8.80 16.63 18.31
N GLY A 211 9.42 17.30 17.35
CA GLY A 211 10.81 17.76 17.38
C GLY A 211 11.76 16.58 17.65
N ASP A 212 12.77 16.82 18.48
CA ASP A 212 13.75 15.79 18.86
C ASP A 212 13.16 14.55 19.56
N ARG A 213 11.88 14.58 19.98
CA ARG A 213 11.24 13.40 20.56
C ARG A 213 11.09 12.24 19.57
N ILE A 214 11.27 12.47 18.27
CA ILE A 214 11.34 11.39 17.27
C ILE A 214 12.55 10.47 17.49
N TRP A 215 13.62 10.94 18.14
CA TRP A 215 14.80 10.12 18.43
C TRP A 215 14.59 9.22 19.64
N GLY A 216 13.52 9.43 20.41
CA GLY A 216 13.21 8.69 21.62
C GLY A 216 12.04 7.71 21.49
N PRO A 217 11.36 7.40 22.62
CA PRO A 217 10.29 6.40 22.67
C PRO A 217 9.15 6.62 21.67
N PHE A 218 8.78 7.88 21.41
CA PHE A 218 7.70 8.19 20.47
C PHE A 218 8.04 7.76 19.04
N GLY A 219 9.25 8.06 18.56
CA GLY A 219 9.69 7.60 17.23
C GLY A 219 9.87 6.09 17.17
N HIS A 220 10.34 5.45 18.25
CA HIS A 220 10.40 3.99 18.30
C HIS A 220 9.01 3.34 18.15
N VAL A 221 7.98 3.89 18.79
CA VAL A 221 6.60 3.40 18.64
C VAL A 221 6.12 3.57 17.21
N ILE A 222 6.34 4.75 16.60
CA ILE A 222 5.95 5.03 15.21
C ILE A 222 6.57 4.02 14.25
N ASP A 223 7.89 3.83 14.33
CA ASP A 223 8.59 2.92 13.42
C ASP A 223 8.24 1.45 13.69
N THR A 224 8.04 1.07 14.96
CA THR A 224 7.59 -0.29 15.30
C THR A 224 6.21 -0.56 14.68
N LEU A 225 5.28 0.38 14.79
CA LEU A 225 3.95 0.26 14.15
C LEU A 225 4.07 0.18 12.62
N ALA A 226 4.96 0.98 12.01
CA ALA A 226 5.21 0.92 10.57
C ALA A 226 5.76 -0.44 10.12
N VAL A 227 6.70 -1.02 10.88
CA VAL A 227 7.23 -2.37 10.61
C VAL A 227 6.15 -3.42 10.76
N LEU A 228 5.36 -3.39 11.84
CA LEU A 228 4.26 -4.34 12.05
C LEU A 228 3.22 -4.25 10.93
N ALA A 229 2.77 -3.04 10.60
CA ALA A 229 1.80 -2.79 9.53
C ALA A 229 2.29 -3.34 8.19
N THR A 230 3.54 -3.02 7.83
CA THR A 230 4.17 -3.50 6.60
C THR A 230 4.27 -5.02 6.56
N MET A 231 4.73 -5.64 7.65
CA MET A 231 4.93 -7.09 7.72
C MET A 231 3.61 -7.85 7.57
N PHE A 232 2.55 -7.42 8.26
CA PHE A 232 1.23 -8.07 8.14
C PHE A 232 0.54 -7.78 6.81
N GLY A 233 0.73 -6.57 6.24
CA GLY A 233 0.26 -6.24 4.90
C GLY A 233 0.91 -7.10 3.81
N LEU A 234 2.23 -7.30 3.89
CA LEU A 234 2.98 -8.17 2.98
C LEU A 234 2.62 -9.65 3.15
N ALA A 235 2.43 -10.12 4.39
CA ALA A 235 2.02 -11.50 4.66
C ALA A 235 0.66 -11.84 4.04
N THR A 236 -0.29 -10.90 4.08
CA THR A 236 -1.61 -11.04 3.46
C THR A 236 -1.50 -11.25 1.95
N SER A 237 -0.72 -10.42 1.27
CA SER A 237 -0.47 -10.55 -0.18
C SER A 237 0.17 -11.90 -0.55
N LEU A 238 1.14 -12.37 0.23
CA LEU A 238 1.79 -13.66 -0.01
C LEU A 238 0.80 -14.83 0.17
N GLY A 239 -0.09 -14.74 1.17
CA GLY A 239 -1.16 -15.69 1.41
C GLY A 239 -2.12 -15.81 0.22
N PHE A 240 -2.60 -14.68 -0.32
CA PHE A 240 -3.45 -14.67 -1.51
C PHE A 240 -2.76 -15.29 -2.72
N GLY A 241 -1.46 -15.04 -2.91
CA GLY A 241 -0.70 -15.61 -4.02
C GLY A 241 -0.55 -17.12 -3.91
N ALA A 242 -0.32 -17.62 -2.69
CA ALA A 242 -0.26 -19.05 -2.43
C ALA A 242 -1.62 -19.73 -2.66
N GLN A 243 -2.72 -19.12 -2.21
CA GLN A 243 -4.08 -19.62 -2.46
C GLN A 243 -4.38 -19.66 -3.96
N GLN A 244 -4.11 -18.58 -4.69
CA GLN A 244 -4.36 -18.50 -6.13
C GLN A 244 -3.55 -19.55 -6.91
N ALA A 245 -2.27 -19.71 -6.58
CA ALA A 245 -1.42 -20.72 -7.21
C ALA A 245 -1.87 -22.14 -6.87
N ALA A 246 -2.25 -22.41 -5.62
CA ALA A 246 -2.77 -23.71 -5.19
C ALA A 246 -4.07 -24.07 -5.94
N SER A 247 -5.03 -23.15 -6.01
CA SER A 247 -6.27 -23.34 -6.78
C SER A 247 -6.01 -23.57 -8.28
N GLY A 248 -5.00 -22.90 -8.84
CA GLY A 248 -4.56 -23.12 -10.22
C GLY A 248 -4.00 -24.52 -10.45
N LEU A 249 -3.20 -25.04 -9.51
CA LEU A 249 -2.68 -26.40 -9.56
C LEU A 249 -3.79 -27.44 -9.43
N GLU A 250 -4.78 -27.19 -8.58
CA GLU A 250 -5.95 -28.05 -8.44
C GLU A 250 -6.74 -28.11 -9.74
N PHE A 251 -7.03 -26.95 -10.34
CA PHE A 251 -7.78 -26.87 -11.59
C PHE A 251 -7.08 -27.54 -12.77
N LEU A 252 -5.76 -27.38 -12.90
CA LEU A 252 -4.99 -27.86 -14.06
C LEU A 252 -4.50 -29.31 -13.91
N PHE A 253 -4.13 -29.71 -12.70
CA PHE A 253 -3.42 -30.96 -12.44
C PHE A 253 -4.10 -31.87 -11.42
N GLY A 254 -5.21 -31.43 -10.81
CA GLY A 254 -5.93 -32.19 -9.78
C GLY A 254 -5.14 -32.33 -8.46
N ILE A 255 -4.15 -31.47 -8.22
CA ILE A 255 -3.40 -31.43 -6.96
C ILE A 255 -4.22 -30.64 -5.93
N ASP A 256 -4.52 -31.23 -4.78
CA ASP A 256 -5.31 -30.59 -3.71
C ASP A 256 -4.81 -29.17 -3.38
N GLY A 257 -5.70 -28.17 -3.45
CA GLY A 257 -5.40 -26.76 -3.19
C GLY A 257 -5.37 -26.36 -1.72
N GLY A 258 -5.40 -27.33 -0.80
CA GLY A 258 -5.48 -27.12 0.63
C GLY A 258 -4.22 -26.51 1.25
N LEU A 259 -4.25 -26.37 2.58
CA LEU A 259 -3.22 -25.67 3.36
C LEU A 259 -1.80 -26.19 3.11
N GLN A 260 -1.63 -27.51 2.94
CA GLN A 260 -0.31 -28.11 2.71
C GLN A 260 0.33 -27.63 1.40
N THR A 261 -0.45 -27.57 0.33
CA THR A 261 0.00 -27.07 -0.98
C THR A 261 0.34 -25.59 -0.91
N GLN A 262 -0.49 -24.79 -0.23
CA GLN A 262 -0.23 -23.36 -0.02
C GLN A 262 1.09 -23.13 0.74
N VAL A 263 1.32 -23.87 1.83
CA VAL A 263 2.59 -23.80 2.60
C VAL A 263 3.78 -24.23 1.75
N ALA A 264 3.66 -25.30 0.95
CA ALA A 264 4.72 -25.74 0.06
C ALA A 264 5.07 -24.67 -1.00
N ILE A 265 4.07 -24.02 -1.59
CA ILE A 265 4.26 -22.91 -2.53
C ILE A 265 5.00 -21.75 -1.85
N ILE A 266 4.59 -21.36 -0.63
CA ILE A 266 5.24 -20.27 0.12
C ILE A 266 6.72 -20.58 0.38
N ILE A 267 7.04 -21.81 0.80
CA ILE A 267 8.42 -22.25 1.03
C ILE A 267 9.24 -22.12 -0.26
N VAL A 268 8.72 -22.63 -1.38
CA VAL A 268 9.40 -22.55 -2.68
C VAL A 268 9.63 -21.11 -3.12
N VAL A 269 8.60 -20.26 -3.05
CA VAL A 269 8.71 -18.84 -3.42
C VAL A 269 9.70 -18.11 -2.51
N THR A 270 9.71 -18.43 -1.22
CA THR A 270 10.66 -17.84 -0.25
C THR A 270 12.09 -18.25 -0.57
N ILE A 271 12.34 -19.52 -0.91
CA ILE A 271 13.68 -19.97 -1.35
C ILE A 271 14.12 -19.21 -2.60
N VAL A 272 13.24 -19.07 -3.59
CA VAL A 272 13.52 -18.31 -4.83
C VAL A 272 13.81 -16.84 -4.51
N ALA A 273 13.04 -16.23 -3.62
CA ALA A 273 13.23 -14.84 -3.19
C ALA A 273 14.58 -14.66 -2.46
N LEU A 274 14.94 -15.56 -1.53
CA LEU A 274 16.22 -15.52 -0.82
C LEU A 274 17.40 -15.65 -1.80
N LEU A 275 17.34 -16.60 -2.74
CA LEU A 275 18.36 -16.76 -3.78
C LEU A 275 18.47 -15.52 -4.68
N SER A 276 17.34 -14.84 -4.94
CA SER A 276 17.31 -13.59 -5.70
C SER A 276 17.98 -12.45 -4.95
N VAL A 277 17.67 -12.27 -3.67
CA VAL A 277 18.26 -11.23 -2.80
C VAL A 277 19.75 -11.47 -2.61
N MET A 278 20.18 -12.72 -2.40
CA MET A 278 21.60 -13.08 -2.29
C MET A 278 22.42 -12.75 -3.55
N ARG A 279 21.79 -12.74 -4.74
CA ARG A 279 22.43 -12.32 -5.99
C ARG A 279 22.46 -10.81 -6.19
N GLY A 280 21.90 -10.04 -5.26
CA GLY A 280 21.88 -8.58 -5.26
C GLY A 280 20.86 -7.95 -6.22
N ILE A 281 20.68 -6.63 -6.06
CA ILE A 281 19.68 -5.83 -6.78
C ILE A 281 19.91 -5.85 -8.29
N HIS A 282 21.16 -5.69 -8.73
CA HIS A 282 21.51 -5.67 -10.15
C HIS A 282 21.39 -7.03 -10.84
N GLY A 283 21.35 -8.13 -10.06
CA GLY A 283 21.23 -9.50 -10.54
C GLY A 283 19.82 -10.05 -10.36
N GLY A 284 19.59 -10.71 -9.22
CA GLY A 284 18.38 -11.51 -8.99
C GLY A 284 17.09 -10.69 -9.05
N VAL A 285 17.03 -9.60 -8.28
CA VAL A 285 15.80 -8.80 -8.13
C VAL A 285 15.39 -8.21 -9.47
N ARG A 286 16.34 -7.64 -10.23
CA ARG A 286 16.08 -7.10 -11.57
C ARG A 286 15.58 -8.17 -12.55
N VAL A 287 16.18 -9.36 -12.54
CA VAL A 287 15.78 -10.46 -13.44
C VAL A 287 14.36 -10.91 -13.14
N LEU A 288 14.03 -11.16 -11.87
CA LEU A 288 12.66 -11.57 -11.49
C LEU A 288 11.63 -10.48 -11.81
N SER A 289 11.96 -9.21 -11.56
CA SER A 289 11.10 -8.08 -11.91
C SER A 289 10.83 -8.00 -13.41
N ASN A 290 11.86 -8.13 -14.26
CA ASN A 290 11.69 -8.13 -15.71
C ASN A 290 10.84 -9.31 -16.22
N ILE A 291 11.04 -10.51 -15.66
CA ILE A 291 10.23 -11.70 -15.98
C ILE A 291 8.77 -11.46 -15.59
N ASN A 292 8.52 -10.93 -14.39
CA ASN A 292 7.17 -10.60 -13.92
C ASN A 292 6.47 -9.61 -14.86
N LEU A 293 7.16 -8.52 -15.24
CA LEU A 293 6.62 -7.53 -16.19
C LEU A 293 6.31 -8.15 -17.56
N ALA A 294 7.15 -9.06 -18.05
CA ALA A 294 6.92 -9.77 -19.30
C ALA A 294 5.67 -10.66 -19.21
N PHE A 295 5.51 -11.44 -18.14
CA PHE A 295 4.32 -12.27 -17.93
C PHE A 295 3.04 -11.44 -17.77
N ALA A 296 3.10 -10.32 -17.05
CA ALA A 296 1.97 -9.40 -16.92
C ALA A 296 1.55 -8.83 -18.29
N ALA A 297 2.52 -8.39 -19.10
CA ALA A 297 2.25 -7.90 -20.45
C ALA A 297 1.68 -8.99 -21.37
N LEU A 298 2.23 -10.20 -21.31
CA LEU A 298 1.73 -11.34 -22.08
C LEU A 298 0.30 -11.71 -21.68
N LEU A 299 0.00 -11.72 -20.38
CA LEU A 299 -1.34 -12.01 -19.89
C LEU A 299 -2.34 -10.93 -20.33
N LEU A 300 -1.97 -9.64 -20.23
CA LEU A 300 -2.80 -8.55 -20.71
C LEU A 300 -3.10 -8.69 -22.21
N LEU A 301 -2.08 -8.96 -23.03
CA LEU A 301 -2.26 -9.18 -24.46
C LEU A 301 -3.14 -10.41 -24.75
N PHE A 302 -2.93 -11.50 -24.02
CA PHE A 302 -3.75 -12.69 -24.15
C PHE A 302 -5.23 -12.39 -23.85
N VAL A 303 -5.53 -11.75 -22.71
CA VAL A 303 -6.91 -11.41 -22.32
C VAL A 303 -7.55 -10.44 -23.31
N LEU A 304 -6.80 -9.44 -23.78
CA LEU A 304 -7.27 -8.47 -24.77
C LEU A 304 -7.62 -9.12 -26.11
N ILE A 305 -6.81 -10.08 -26.57
CA ILE A 305 -7.05 -10.81 -27.82
C ILE A 305 -8.18 -11.83 -27.64
N ALA A 306 -8.13 -12.64 -26.59
CA ALA A 306 -9.09 -13.71 -26.33
C ALA A 306 -10.49 -13.18 -25.98
N GLY A 307 -10.57 -12.08 -25.23
CA GLY A 307 -11.83 -11.42 -24.87
C GLY A 307 -12.39 -10.50 -25.95
N GLY A 308 -11.59 -10.17 -26.98
CA GLY A 308 -11.96 -9.27 -28.06
C GLY A 308 -11.70 -7.80 -27.73
N ILE A 309 -10.99 -7.12 -28.63
CA ILE A 309 -10.55 -5.73 -28.48
C ILE A 309 -11.74 -4.78 -28.24
N VAL A 310 -12.85 -4.99 -28.95
CA VAL A 310 -14.05 -4.15 -28.80
C VAL A 310 -14.67 -4.31 -27.41
N ALA A 311 -14.76 -5.53 -26.89
CA ALA A 311 -15.28 -5.79 -25.55
C ALA A 311 -14.37 -5.16 -24.47
N PHE A 312 -13.05 -5.26 -24.65
CA PHE A 312 -12.08 -4.60 -23.78
C PHE A 312 -12.29 -3.08 -23.76
N LEU A 313 -12.40 -2.44 -24.93
CA LEU A 313 -12.61 -0.99 -25.02
C LEU A 313 -13.96 -0.56 -24.41
N ASN A 314 -15.03 -1.33 -24.62
CA ASN A 314 -16.34 -1.07 -24.03
C ASN A 314 -16.30 -1.20 -22.49
N ASN A 315 -15.61 -2.22 -21.97
CA ASN A 315 -15.43 -2.38 -20.53
C ASN A 315 -14.57 -1.25 -19.95
N ALA A 316 -13.49 -0.85 -20.61
CA ALA A 316 -12.68 0.28 -20.18
C ALA A 316 -13.51 1.58 -20.11
N ALA A 317 -14.34 1.84 -21.13
CA ALA A 317 -15.27 2.97 -21.10
C ALA A 317 -16.27 2.86 -19.94
N THR A 318 -16.87 1.67 -19.73
CA THR A 318 -17.81 1.41 -18.63
C THR A 318 -17.15 1.62 -17.26
N THR A 319 -15.90 1.19 -17.08
CA THR A 319 -15.14 1.38 -15.84
C THR A 319 -14.89 2.85 -15.58
N ILE A 320 -14.49 3.62 -16.59
CA ILE A 320 -14.25 5.07 -16.45
C ILE A 320 -15.54 5.81 -16.11
N THR A 321 -16.64 5.54 -16.83
CA THR A 321 -17.93 6.21 -16.56
C THR A 321 -18.50 5.78 -15.22
N GLY A 322 -18.41 4.50 -14.87
CA GLY A 322 -18.80 3.97 -13.56
C GLY A 322 -17.99 4.60 -12.43
N TYR A 323 -16.68 4.72 -12.58
CA TYR A 323 -15.85 5.38 -11.57
C TYR A 323 -16.27 6.83 -11.34
N VAL A 324 -16.41 7.62 -12.40
CA VAL A 324 -16.85 9.02 -12.29
C VAL A 324 -18.24 9.13 -11.64
N GLN A 325 -19.16 8.23 -11.98
CA GLN A 325 -20.53 8.22 -11.45
C GLN A 325 -20.58 7.82 -9.97
N TYR A 326 -19.85 6.79 -9.57
CA TYR A 326 -20.00 6.15 -8.26
C TYR A 326 -18.93 6.53 -7.23
N MET A 327 -17.80 7.12 -7.63
CA MET A 327 -16.72 7.51 -6.70
C MET A 327 -17.23 8.39 -5.56
N LEU A 328 -18.04 9.41 -5.83
CA LEU A 328 -18.55 10.31 -4.80
C LEU A 328 -19.57 9.62 -3.87
N PRO A 329 -20.62 8.93 -4.38
CA PRO A 329 -21.51 8.12 -3.54
C PRO A 329 -20.76 7.10 -2.66
N LEU A 330 -19.79 6.38 -3.22
CA LEU A 330 -18.98 5.39 -2.49
C LEU A 330 -18.07 6.03 -1.44
N SER A 331 -17.73 7.31 -1.62
CA SER A 331 -16.93 8.09 -0.65
C SER A 331 -17.76 8.66 0.49
N ASN A 332 -19.08 8.52 0.51
CA ASN A 332 -19.94 9.10 1.55
C ASN A 332 -19.77 8.34 2.90
N PRO A 333 -19.32 8.97 3.99
CA PRO A 333 -19.17 8.30 5.28
C PRO A 333 -20.46 8.23 6.12
N VAL A 334 -21.54 8.87 5.68
CA VAL A 334 -22.74 9.07 6.50
C VAL A 334 -23.95 8.38 5.90
N GLY A 335 -24.67 7.59 6.71
CA GLY A 335 -25.98 7.04 6.35
C GLY A 335 -25.95 6.10 5.15
N ARG A 336 -24.90 5.29 5.02
CA ARG A 336 -24.83 4.23 4.01
C ARG A 336 -25.70 3.05 4.43
N GLU A 337 -26.47 2.52 3.49
CA GLU A 337 -27.34 1.35 3.71
C GLU A 337 -26.62 0.04 3.35
N ASP A 338 -25.60 0.10 2.48
CA ASP A 338 -24.84 -1.05 1.97
C ASP A 338 -23.76 -1.55 2.93
N GLU A 339 -24.13 -1.80 4.19
CA GLU A 339 -23.19 -2.13 5.28
C GLU A 339 -22.31 -3.34 4.97
N THR A 340 -22.87 -4.38 4.35
CA THR A 340 -22.13 -5.59 3.99
C THR A 340 -21.01 -5.25 3.00
N PHE A 341 -21.32 -4.45 1.97
CA PHE A 341 -20.30 -4.03 1.01
C PHE A 341 -19.28 -3.11 1.66
N TYR A 342 -19.76 -2.11 2.40
CA TYR A 342 -18.95 -1.07 2.99
C TYR A 342 -17.92 -1.64 3.98
N HIS A 343 -18.35 -2.45 4.94
CA HIS A 343 -17.46 -3.04 5.94
C HIS A 343 -16.68 -4.24 5.39
N GLY A 344 -17.29 -5.01 4.48
CA GLY A 344 -16.71 -6.21 3.90
C GLY A 344 -15.57 -5.93 2.92
N TRP A 345 -15.72 -4.89 2.09
CA TRP A 345 -14.80 -4.55 1.01
C TRP A 345 -14.08 -3.24 1.25
N THR A 346 -14.82 -2.13 1.35
CA THR A 346 -14.21 -0.79 1.34
C THR A 346 -13.31 -0.58 2.55
N ILE A 347 -13.78 -0.89 3.76
CA ILE A 347 -12.96 -0.76 4.98
C ILE A 347 -11.78 -1.73 4.96
N PHE A 348 -11.97 -2.95 4.43
CA PHE A 348 -10.88 -3.91 4.25
C PHE A 348 -9.79 -3.35 3.33
N PHE A 349 -10.15 -2.82 2.15
CA PHE A 349 -9.19 -2.22 1.23
C PHE A 349 -8.48 -1.02 1.85
N TRP A 350 -9.20 -0.11 2.52
CA TRP A 350 -8.54 1.03 3.19
C TRP A 350 -7.58 0.60 4.29
N ALA A 351 -7.96 -0.37 5.11
CA ALA A 351 -7.04 -0.93 6.11
C ALA A 351 -5.81 -1.57 5.46
N TRP A 352 -6.00 -2.31 4.36
CA TRP A 352 -4.91 -2.93 3.63
C TRP A 352 -3.95 -1.88 3.03
N TRP A 353 -4.47 -0.87 2.34
CA TRP A 353 -3.65 0.19 1.73
C TRP A 353 -2.92 1.04 2.76
N ILE A 354 -3.56 1.36 3.90
CA ILE A 354 -2.88 2.05 5.00
C ILE A 354 -1.78 1.16 5.61
N SER A 355 -2.01 -0.15 5.75
CA SER A 355 -0.98 -1.04 6.29
C SER A 355 0.25 -1.14 5.39
N TRP A 356 0.06 -0.97 4.08
CA TRP A 356 1.12 -1.09 3.08
C TRP A 356 1.83 0.22 2.77
N SER A 357 1.22 1.36 3.16
CA SER A 357 1.74 2.68 2.82
C SER A 357 3.16 2.98 3.32
N PRO A 358 3.64 2.47 4.47
CA PRO A 358 5.03 2.70 4.89
C PRO A 358 6.08 2.03 3.99
N PHE A 359 5.70 1.00 3.23
CA PHE A 359 6.57 0.31 2.28
C PHE A 359 6.49 0.90 0.88
N VAL A 360 5.28 1.28 0.45
CA VAL A 360 5.05 1.79 -0.91
C VAL A 360 5.45 3.26 -1.04
N GLY A 361 5.18 4.07 -0.01
CA GLY A 361 5.66 5.45 0.08
C GLY A 361 7.13 5.46 0.45
#